data_AF-A0A6L6YIY3-F1
#
_entry.id   AF-A0A6L6YIY3-F1
#
_cell.length_a   1.000
_cell.length_b   1.000
_cell.length_c   1.000
_cell.angle_alpha   90.00
_cell.angle_beta   90.00
_cell.angle_gamma   90.00
#
_symmetry.space_group_name_H-M   'P 1'
#
loop_
_entity.id
_entity.type
_entity.pdbx_description
1 polymer ?
#
loop_
_entity_poly.entity_id
_entity_poly.type
_entity_poly.pdbx_seq_one_letter_code
_entity_poly.pdbx_strand_id
1 'polypeptide(L)'
;MQNQSKTTVFIFFSESQAIAFSEAARTLLTWAGTNYPATCFKLAREYIARIESPDHKIPLDDAHDLLALLGTCCMTTQHAQPTRTLWSDCVRILSQRMNDMPE
;
A
#
# COMPACT_ATOMS: atom_id res chain seq x y z
N MET A 1 -16.31 26.45 16.51
CA MET A 1 -15.90 25.44 15.52
C MET A 1 -14.37 25.41 15.51
N GLN A 2 -13.77 24.47 16.24
CA GLN A 2 -12.31 24.33 16.24
C GLN A 2 -11.89 23.68 14.93
N ASN A 3 -11.25 24.46 14.05
CA ASN A 3 -10.41 23.93 12.98
C ASN A 3 -9.25 23.20 13.65
N GLN A 4 -9.42 21.91 13.94
CA GLN A 4 -8.29 21.04 14.18
C GLN A 4 -7.62 20.86 12.82
N SER A 5 -6.54 21.59 12.59
CA SER A 5 -5.57 21.26 11.56
C SER A 5 -5.10 19.83 11.86
N LYS A 6 -5.73 18.83 11.23
CA LYS A 6 -5.26 17.44 11.31
C LYS A 6 -3.85 17.46 10.73
N THR A 7 -2.84 17.42 11.59
CA THR A 7 -1.46 17.23 11.17
C THR A 7 -1.42 15.89 10.43
N THR A 8 -1.18 15.93 9.12
CA THR A 8 -1.07 14.70 8.32
C THR A 8 0.19 13.98 8.77
N VAL A 9 0.01 12.79 9.34
CA VAL A 9 1.11 11.94 9.74
C VAL A 9 1.55 11.14 8.52
N PHE A 10 2.85 11.14 8.24
CA PHE A 10 3.44 10.44 7.10
C PHE A 10 4.25 9.24 7.55
N ILE A 11 4.13 8.16 6.79
CA ILE A 11 5.02 7.01 6.87
C ILE A 11 6.12 7.22 5.85
N PHE A 12 7.38 7.01 6.26
CA PHE A 12 8.55 7.10 5.41
C PHE A 12 9.17 5.72 5.19
N PHE A 13 9.64 5.49 3.98
CA PHE A 13 10.32 4.27 3.57
C PHE A 13 11.77 4.58 3.22
N SER A 14 12.70 3.65 3.48
CA SER A 14 13.99 3.71 2.79
C SER A 14 13.78 3.42 1.30
N GLU A 15 14.70 3.87 0.45
CA GLU A 15 14.65 3.59 -1.00
C GLU A 15 14.48 2.09 -1.28
N SER A 16 15.26 1.24 -0.61
CA SER A 16 15.16 -0.22 -0.73
C SER A 16 13.78 -0.78 -0.34
N GLN A 17 13.14 -0.20 0.68
CA GLN A 17 11.80 -0.60 1.11
C GLN A 17 10.73 -0.10 0.14
N ALA A 18 10.86 1.13 -0.35
CA ALA A 18 9.95 1.70 -1.33
C ALA A 18 9.96 0.87 -2.62
N ILE A 19 11.15 0.47 -3.10
CA ILE A 19 11.30 -0.39 -4.28
C ILE A 19 10.67 -1.76 -4.02
N ALA A 20 11.08 -2.45 -2.95
CA ALA A 20 10.58 -3.79 -2.64
C ALA A 20 9.06 -3.83 -2.46
N PHE A 21 8.50 -2.84 -1.75
CA PHE A 21 7.06 -2.71 -1.58
C PHE A 21 6.35 -2.44 -2.91
N SER A 22 6.84 -1.47 -3.69
CA SER A 22 6.17 -1.07 -4.93
C SER A 22 6.23 -2.16 -5.99
N GLU A 23 7.33 -2.92 -6.08
CA GLU A 23 7.42 -4.10 -6.94
C GLU A 23 6.45 -5.20 -6.51
N ALA A 24 6.39 -5.52 -5.22
CA ALA A 24 5.47 -6.52 -4.70
C ALA A 24 4.00 -6.12 -4.93
N ALA A 25 3.66 -4.86 -4.64
CA ALA A 25 2.31 -4.33 -4.79
C ALA A 25 1.87 -4.22 -6.26
N ARG A 26 2.75 -3.77 -7.17
CA ARG A 26 2.45 -3.76 -8.61
C ARG A 26 2.25 -5.17 -9.14
N THR A 27 3.13 -6.10 -8.77
CA THR A 27 3.00 -7.50 -9.15
C THR A 27 1.73 -8.12 -8.58
N LEU A 28 1.32 -7.76 -7.37
CA LEU A 28 0.03 -8.19 -6.81
C LEU A 28 -1.14 -7.72 -7.68
N LEU A 29 -1.11 -6.44 -8.07
CA LEU A 29 -2.15 -5.81 -8.87
C LEU A 29 -2.23 -6.35 -10.31
N THR A 30 -1.15 -6.90 -10.89
CA THR A 30 -1.25 -7.57 -12.20
C THR A 30 -2.15 -8.81 -12.16
N TRP A 31 -2.29 -9.43 -10.99
CA TRP A 31 -3.18 -10.56 -10.74
C TRP A 31 -4.56 -10.14 -10.24
N ALA A 32 -4.88 -8.84 -10.25
CA ALA A 32 -6.22 -8.35 -9.96
C ALA A 32 -7.20 -8.95 -10.98
N GLY A 33 -8.12 -9.79 -10.48
CA GLY A 33 -9.15 -10.40 -11.31
C GLY A 33 -10.19 -9.38 -11.78
N THR A 34 -11.10 -9.81 -12.66
CA THR A 34 -12.23 -8.98 -13.14
C THR A 34 -13.16 -8.51 -12.01
N ASN A 35 -13.11 -9.17 -10.86
CA ASN A 35 -13.89 -8.82 -9.66
C ASN A 35 -13.25 -7.68 -8.84
N TYR A 36 -12.04 -7.25 -9.17
CA TYR A 36 -11.39 -6.14 -8.49
C TYR A 36 -11.83 -4.82 -9.11
N PRO A 37 -12.48 -3.91 -8.35
CA PRO A 37 -13.05 -2.69 -8.94
C PRO A 37 -11.98 -1.78 -9.57
N ALA A 38 -12.26 -1.25 -10.76
CA ALA A 38 -11.34 -0.36 -11.47
C ALA A 38 -10.98 0.91 -10.67
N THR A 39 -11.90 1.41 -9.85
CA THR A 39 -11.66 2.53 -8.93
C THR A 39 -10.64 2.17 -7.85
N CYS A 40 -10.77 0.99 -7.24
CA CYS A 40 -9.80 0.45 -6.28
C CYS A 40 -8.42 0.27 -6.92
N PHE A 41 -8.37 -0.25 -8.15
CA PHE A 41 -7.13 -0.40 -8.89
C PHE A 41 -6.43 0.94 -9.15
N LYS A 42 -7.18 1.95 -9.60
CA LYS A 42 -6.62 3.28 -9.83
C LYS A 42 -6.08 3.88 -8.53
N LEU A 43 -6.85 3.80 -7.45
CA LEU A 43 -6.46 4.34 -6.15
C LEU A 43 -5.22 3.66 -5.56
N ALA A 44 -5.17 2.32 -5.62
CA ALA A 44 -3.99 1.56 -5.18
C ALA A 44 -2.73 1.98 -5.94
N ARG A 45 -2.84 2.17 -7.26
CA ARG A 45 -1.72 2.66 -8.08
C ARG A 45 -1.29 4.09 -7.74
N GLU A 46 -2.23 4.97 -7.43
CA GLU A 46 -1.92 6.34 -7.01
C GLU A 46 -1.14 6.35 -5.69
N TYR A 47 -1.53 5.50 -4.72
CA TYR A 47 -0.81 5.36 -3.46
C TYR A 47 0.59 4.75 -3.64
N ILE A 48 0.72 3.72 -4.48
CA ILE A 48 2.04 3.15 -4.82
C ILE A 48 2.92 4.22 -5.46
N ALA A 49 2.39 5.02 -6.39
CA ALA A 49 3.16 6.09 -7.04
C ALA A 49 3.66 7.16 -6.05
N ARG A 50 2.95 7.41 -4.95
CA ARG A 50 3.42 8.29 -3.86
C ARG A 50 4.63 7.69 -3.15
N ILE A 51 4.63 6.39 -2.91
CA ILE A 51 5.77 5.66 -2.31
C ILE A 51 6.96 5.62 -3.28
N GLU A 52 6.71 5.50 -4.58
CA GLU A 52 7.74 5.56 -5.64
C GLU A 52 8.29 6.97 -5.85
N SER A 53 7.64 8.02 -5.32
CA SER A 53 8.14 9.39 -5.41
C SER A 53 9.47 9.56 -4.66
N PRO A 54 10.30 10.56 -4.99
CA PRO A 54 11.62 10.76 -4.35
C PRO A 54 11.58 10.90 -2.83
N ASP A 55 10.44 11.35 -2.28
CA ASP A 55 10.24 11.50 -0.84
C ASP A 55 9.96 10.18 -0.12
N HIS A 56 9.69 9.09 -0.86
CA HIS A 56 9.37 7.75 -0.36
C HIS A 56 8.43 7.77 0.84
N LYS A 57 7.30 8.47 0.69
CA LYS A 57 6.35 8.66 1.79
C LYS A 57 4.90 8.55 1.36
N ILE A 58 4.06 8.21 2.32
CA ILE A 58 2.61 8.14 2.14
C ILE A 58 1.93 8.60 3.45
N PRO A 59 0.79 9.32 3.40
CA PRO A 59 -0.02 9.57 4.59
C PRO A 59 -0.42 8.26 5.29
N LEU A 60 -0.48 8.26 6.62
CA LEU A 60 -0.85 7.09 7.42
C LEU A 60 -2.25 6.55 7.04
N ASP A 61 -3.22 7.44 6.84
CA ASP A 61 -4.59 7.07 6.43
C ASP A 61 -4.57 6.36 5.06
N ASP A 62 -3.85 6.93 4.08
CA ASP A 62 -3.67 6.33 2.76
C ASP A 62 -2.94 4.98 2.83
N ALA A 63 -2.04 4.81 3.80
CA ALA A 63 -1.31 3.56 4.01
C ALA A 63 -2.24 2.43 4.49
N HIS A 64 -3.16 2.75 5.42
CA HIS A 64 -4.22 1.83 5.83
C HIS A 64 -5.13 1.46 4.67
N ASP A 65 -5.55 2.45 3.88
CA ASP A 65 -6.37 2.21 2.69
C ASP A 65 -5.63 1.33 1.67
N LEU A 66 -4.33 1.59 1.45
CA LEU A 66 -3.51 0.79 0.56
C LEU A 66 -3.44 -0.67 1.02
N LEU A 67 -3.27 -0.94 2.31
CA LEU A 67 -3.31 -2.31 2.84
C LEU A 67 -4.65 -3.00 2.57
N ALA A 68 -5.78 -2.30 2.78
CA ALA A 68 -7.10 -2.83 2.53
C ALA A 68 -7.33 -3.11 1.03
N LEU A 69 -6.86 -2.22 0.15
CA LEU A 69 -6.93 -2.38 -1.30
C LEU A 69 -6.12 -3.59 -1.79
N LEU A 70 -4.90 -3.77 -1.26
CA LEU A 70 -4.05 -4.92 -1.59
C LEU A 70 -4.62 -6.23 -1.04
N GLY A 71 -5.18 -6.21 0.18
CA GLY A 71 -5.89 -7.37 0.75
C GLY A 71 -7.09 -7.78 -0.08
N THR A 72 -7.88 -6.80 -0.55
CA THR A 72 -9.01 -7.05 -1.46
C THR A 72 -8.54 -7.67 -2.78
N CYS A 73 -7.44 -7.18 -3.35
CA CYS A 73 -6.82 -7.77 -4.54
C CYS A 73 -6.42 -9.23 -4.30
N CYS A 74 -5.79 -9.52 -3.16
CA CYS A 74 -5.38 -10.88 -2.79
C CYS A 74 -6.57 -11.84 -2.59
N MET A 75 -7.70 -11.34 -2.10
CA MET A 75 -8.90 -12.15 -1.87
C MET A 75 -9.74 -12.38 -3.14
N THR A 76 -9.65 -11.46 -4.11
CA THR A 76 -10.46 -11.51 -5.34
C THR A 76 -9.73 -12.14 -6.53
N THR A 77 -8.42 -12.41 -6.41
CA THR A 77 -7.66 -13.10 -7.45
C THR A 77 -8.00 -14.59 -7.54
N GLN A 78 -7.90 -15.14 -8.76
CA GLN A 78 -7.97 -16.59 -9.00
C GLN A 78 -6.61 -17.28 -8.82
N HIS A 79 -5.52 -16.50 -8.76
CA HIS A 79 -4.16 -17.02 -8.60
C HIS A 79 -3.74 -16.92 -7.14
N ALA A 80 -3.99 -17.96 -6.33
CA ALA A 80 -3.64 -17.94 -4.90
C ALA A 80 -2.13 -17.78 -4.63
N GLN A 81 -1.29 -18.30 -5.52
CA GLN A 81 0.16 -18.07 -5.53
C GLN A 81 0.53 -17.47 -6.90
N PRO A 82 1.41 -16.46 -6.97
CA PRO A 82 2.25 -15.89 -5.90
C PRO A 82 1.57 -14.81 -5.03
N THR A 83 0.28 -14.53 -5.27
CA THR A 83 -0.43 -13.36 -4.74
C THR A 83 -0.45 -13.28 -3.20
N ARG A 84 -0.58 -14.42 -2.49
CA ARG A 84 -0.52 -14.43 -1.01
C ARG A 84 0.85 -14.04 -0.47
N THR A 85 1.93 -14.50 -1.10
CA THR A 85 3.30 -14.17 -0.68
C THR A 85 3.58 -12.69 -0.90
N LEU A 86 3.20 -12.17 -2.08
CA LEU A 86 3.32 -10.75 -2.42
C LEU A 86 2.54 -9.86 -1.45
N TRP A 87 1.31 -10.25 -1.11
CA TRP A 87 0.51 -9.54 -0.12
C TRP A 87 1.15 -9.58 1.27
N SER A 88 1.64 -10.74 1.71
CA SER A 88 2.33 -10.89 2.98
C SER A 88 3.58 -10.00 3.06
N ASP A 89 4.35 -9.87 1.98
CA ASP A 89 5.49 -8.96 1.92
C ASP A 89 5.07 -7.49 2.02
N CYS A 90 4.00 -7.09 1.32
CA CYS A 90 3.44 -5.75 1.43
C CYS A 90 3.01 -5.42 2.87
N VAL A 91 2.26 -6.33 3.52
CA VAL A 91 1.81 -6.18 4.91
C VAL A 91 3.01 -6.08 5.84
N ARG A 92 4.01 -6.96 5.69
CA ARG A 92 5.21 -6.95 6.55
C ARG A 92 5.93 -5.61 6.49
N ILE A 93 6.21 -5.09 5.30
CA ILE A 93 6.94 -3.83 5.13
C ILE A 93 6.13 -2.67 5.73
N LEU A 94 4.85 -2.57 5.39
CA LEU A 94 4.03 -1.41 5.75
C LEU A 94 3.69 -1.41 7.25
N SER A 95 3.33 -2.56 7.83
CA SER A 95 3.11 -2.70 9.28
C SER A 95 4.36 -2.40 10.09
N GLN A 96 5.54 -2.83 9.62
CA GLN A 96 6.79 -2.49 10.30
C GLN A 96 7.03 -0.98 10.31
N ARG A 97 6.79 -0.29 9.19
CA ARG A 97 6.93 1.17 9.12
C ARG A 97 5.92 1.92 9.97
N MET A 98 4.69 1.42 10.08
CA MET A 98 3.68 2.00 10.97
C MET A 98 4.04 1.83 12.44
N ASN A 99 4.62 0.69 12.83
CA ASN A 99 5.02 0.42 14.21
C ASN A 99 6.28 1.18 14.62
N ASP A 100 7.15 1.53 13.67
CA ASP A 100 8.37 2.31 13.92
C ASP A 100 8.11 3.82 14.03
N MET A 101 6.84 4.26 13.97
CA MET A 101 6.48 5.66 14.16
C MET A 101 6.61 6.07 15.64
N PRO A 102 7.22 7.22 15.95
CA PRO A 102 7.27 7.72 17.32
C PRO A 102 5.86 8.09 17.82
N GLU A 103 5.56 7.73 19.09
CA GLU A 103 4.33 8.10 19.80
C GLU A 103 4.12 9.62 19.93
#